data_AF-A0A0R2P6C1-F1
#
_entry.id   AF-A0A0R2P6C1-F1
#
_cell.length_a   1.000
_cell.length_b   1.000
_cell.length_c   1.000
_cell.angle_alpha   90.00
_cell.angle_beta   90.00
_cell.angle_gamma   90.00
#
_symmetry.space_group_name_H-M   'P 1'
#
loop_
_entity.id
_entity.type
_entity.pdbx_description
1 polymer ?
#
loop_
_entity_poly.entity_id
_entity_poly.type
_entity_poly.pdbx_seq_one_letter_code
_entity_poly.pdbx_strand_id
1 'polypeptide(L)' 'MELEIHDALGIGSEIQGSATCVSYEGGFLTFACEIHDGSRLIAASVMRRALVERVTFLARTAALSLISEGK' A
#
# COMPACT_ATOMS: atom_id res chain seq x y z
N MET A 1 -2.15 -7.30 -4.38
CA MET A 1 -2.16 -5.92 -4.92
C MET A 1 -1.83 -6.07 -6.39
N GLU A 2 -2.68 -5.55 -7.25
CA GLU A 2 -2.45 -5.54 -8.68
C GLU A 2 -2.02 -4.12 -9.04
N LEU A 3 -0.80 -4.01 -9.55
CA LEU A 3 -0.22 -2.76 -10.03
C LEU A 3 -0.30 -2.81 -11.55
N GLU A 4 -1.01 -1.86 -12.13
CA GLU A 4 -1.07 -1.67 -13.57
C GLU A 4 -0.06 -0.58 -13.94
N ILE A 5 0.82 -0.90 -14.89
CA ILE A 5 1.85 0.02 -15.39
C ILE A 5 1.41 0.46 -16.78
N HIS A 6 1.20 1.76 -16.95
CA HIS A 6 0.73 2.36 -18.19
C HIS A 6 1.88 2.92 -19.04
N ASP A 7 2.95 3.40 -18.40
CA ASP A 7 4.08 4.02 -19.12
C ASP A 7 5.40 3.91 -18.34
N ALA A 8 6.51 4.09 -19.04
CA ALA A 8 7.84 4.12 -18.46
C ALA A 8 8.27 5.56 -18.11
N LEU A 9 9.18 5.66 -17.12
CA LEU A 9 9.82 6.90 -16.71
C LEU A 9 11.32 6.73 -16.57
N GLY A 10 12.04 7.85 -16.72
CA GLY A 10 13.47 7.92 -16.46
C GLY A 10 13.78 7.92 -14.97
N ILE A 11 14.95 7.38 -14.61
CA ILE A 11 15.47 7.51 -13.25
C ILE A 11 15.71 8.99 -12.95
N GLY A 12 15.24 9.46 -11.79
CA GLY A 12 15.35 10.85 -11.36
C GLY A 12 14.17 11.74 -11.75
N SER A 13 13.18 11.21 -12.47
CA SER A 13 11.91 11.90 -12.70
C SER A 13 11.18 12.17 -11.39
N GLU A 14 10.65 13.39 -11.25
CA GLU A 14 9.70 13.72 -10.20
C GLU A 14 8.31 13.20 -10.61
N ILE A 15 7.60 12.61 -9.65
CA ILE A 15 6.26 12.04 -9.86
C ILE A 15 5.33 12.45 -8.73
N GLN A 16 4.04 12.52 -9.05
CA GLN A 16 2.99 12.76 -8.08
C GLN A 16 2.20 11.47 -7.83
N GLY A 17 2.25 10.99 -6.59
CA GLY A 17 1.41 9.88 -6.14
C GLY A 17 0.18 10.35 -5.40
N SER A 18 -0.95 9.71 -5.65
CA SER A 18 -2.19 9.87 -4.89
C SER A 18 -2.66 8.52 -4.36
N ALA A 19 -3.33 8.54 -3.20
CA ALA A 19 -3.99 7.39 -2.62
C ALA A 19 -5.31 7.84 -2.00
N THR A 20 -6.40 7.64 -2.73
CA THR A 20 -7.74 8.06 -2.30
C THR A 20 -8.42 6.90 -1.60
N CYS A 21 -8.79 7.07 -0.34
CA CYS A 21 -9.60 6.08 0.38
C CYS A 21 -11.01 6.05 -0.21
N VAL A 22 -11.38 4.92 -0.83
CA VAL A 22 -12.66 4.76 -1.54
C VAL A 22 -13.67 3.88 -0.78
N SER A 23 -13.21 3.04 0.16
CA SER A 23 -14.12 2.26 1.01
C SER A 23 -13.51 1.89 2.35
N TYR A 24 -14.38 1.64 3.34
CA TYR A 24 -14.04 1.03 4.62
C TYR A 24 -15.09 -0.02 4.98
N GLU A 25 -14.70 -1.30 4.91
CA GLU A 25 -15.60 -2.43 5.13
C GLU A 25 -14.88 -3.60 5.80
N GLY A 26 -15.53 -4.19 6.81
CA GLY A 26 -15.01 -5.38 7.50
C GLY A 26 -13.63 -5.16 8.16
N GLY A 27 -13.31 -3.93 8.57
CA GLY A 27 -11.99 -3.60 9.12
C GLY A 27 -10.91 -3.42 8.07
N PHE A 28 -11.26 -3.27 6.79
CA PHE A 28 -10.30 -2.99 5.71
C PHE A 28 -10.61 -1.67 5.03
N LEU A 29 -9.56 -0.87 4.81
CA LEU A 29 -9.58 0.31 3.96
C LEU A 29 -9.17 -0.09 2.55
N THR A 30 -9.89 0.40 1.55
CA THR A 30 -9.53 0.28 0.13
C THR A 30 -9.14 1.64 -0.40
N PHE A 31 -7.98 1.71 -1.05
CA PHE A 31 -7.45 2.91 -1.68
C PHE A 31 -7.35 2.71 -3.18
N ALA A 32 -7.85 3.68 -3.94
CA ALA A 32 -7.51 3.85 -5.35
C ALA A 32 -6.25 4.72 -5.42
N CYS A 33 -5.18 4.17 -5.98
CA CYS A 33 -3.87 4.80 -6.02
C CYS A 33 -3.45 5.05 -7.46
N GLU A 34 -2.88 6.22 -7.72
CA GLU A 34 -2.40 6.62 -9.04
C GLU A 34 -1.04 7.29 -8.91
N ILE A 35 -0.18 7.08 -9.91
CA ILE A 35 1.10 7.75 -10.08
C ILE A 35 1.06 8.53 -11.39
N HIS A 36 1.37 9.82 -11.31
CA HIS A 36 1.40 10.72 -12.45
C HIS A 36 2.78 11.36 -12.65
N ASP A 37 3.15 11.58 -13.91
CA ASP A 37 4.22 12.48 -14.34
C ASP A 37 3.58 13.64 -15.11
N GLY A 38 3.39 14.77 -14.43
CA GLY A 38 2.53 15.85 -14.91
C GLY A 38 1.09 15.36 -15.15
N SER A 39 0.63 15.41 -16.41
CA SER A 39 -0.69 14.92 -16.80
C SER A 39 -0.71 13.46 -17.26
N ARG A 40 0.44 12.78 -17.34
CA ARG A 40 0.53 11.39 -17.79
C ARG A 40 0.28 10.45 -16.62
N LEU A 41 -0.65 9.51 -16.79
CA LEU A 41 -0.82 8.39 -15.87
C LEU A 41 0.27 7.36 -16.15
N ILE A 42 1.03 7.01 -15.12
CA ILE A 42 2.19 6.12 -15.22
C ILE A 42 1.86 4.75 -14.64
N ALA A 43 1.15 4.72 -13.51
CA ALA A 43 0.70 3.50 -12.89
C ALA A 43 -0.56 3.73 -12.07
N ALA A 44 -1.40 2.70 -11.98
CA ALA A 44 -2.59 2.69 -11.13
C ALA A 44 -2.64 1.40 -10.31
N SER A 45 -3.25 1.46 -9.13
CA SER A 45 -3.43 0.28 -8.29
C SER A 45 -4.60 0.44 -7.34
N VAL A 46 -5.21 -0.70 -6.98
CA VAL A 46 -6.13 -0.78 -5.84
C VAL A 46 -5.39 -1.43 -4.66
N MET A 47 -5.24 -0.66 -3.58
CA MET A 47 -4.55 -1.11 -2.37
C MET A 47 -5.56 -1.37 -1.24
N ARG A 48 -5.55 -2.58 -0.68
CA ARG A 48 -6.32 -2.91 0.52
C ARG A 48 -5.42 -2.98 1.75
N ARG A 49 -5.86 -2.38 2.86
CA ARG A 49 -5.14 -2.34 4.14
C ARG A 49 -6.06 -2.73 5.28
N ALA A 50 -5.60 -3.62 6.16
CA ALA A 50 -6.33 -3.97 7.37
C ALA A 50 -6.13 -2.87 8.42
N LEU A 51 -7.22 -2.43 9.04
CA LEU A 51 -7.19 -1.62 10.25
C LEU A 51 -6.87 -2.54 11.44
N VAL A 52 -5.90 -2.14 12.27
CA VAL A 52 -5.48 -2.93 13.42
C VAL A 52 -5.41 -2.08 14.67
N GLU A 53 -5.71 -2.69 15.82
CA GLU A 53 -5.42 -2.09 17.12
C GLU A 53 -3.91 -2.22 17.37
N ARG A 54 -3.27 -1.08 17.68
CA ARG A 54 -1.82 -0.94 17.68
C ARG A 54 -1.12 -1.86 18.68
N VAL A 55 -1.61 -1.94 19.92
CA VAL A 55 -0.95 -2.71 20.99
C VAL A 55 -1.03 -4.21 20.69
N THR A 56 -2.22 -4.69 20.34
CA THR A 56 -2.49 -6.10 19.98
C THR A 56 -1.67 -6.52 18.76
N PHE A 57 -1.59 -5.64 17.75
CA PHE A 57 -0.79 -5.90 16.55
C PHE A 57 0.70 -6.04 16.87
N LEU A 58 1.25 -5.13 17.69
CA LEU A 58 2.65 -5.17 18.10
C LEU A 58 2.96 -6.41 18.95
N ALA A 59 2.11 -6.74 19.92
CA ALA A 59 2.27 -7.94 20.75
C ALA A 59 2.27 -9.23 19.89
N ARG A 60 1.34 -9.33 18.93
CA ARG A 60 1.29 -10.47 17.99
C ARG A 60 2.55 -10.54 17.14
N THR A 61 3.02 -9.40 16.61
CA THR A 61 4.22 -9.35 15.75
C THR A 61 5.46 -9.76 16.53
N ALA A 62 5.63 -9.26 17.77
CA ALA A 62 6.75 -9.64 18.63
C ALA A 62 6.76 -11.14 18.97
N ALA A 63 5.60 -11.71 19.30
CA ALA A 63 5.46 -13.13 19.54
C ALA A 63 5.83 -13.96 18.28
N LEU A 64 5.42 -13.51 17.09
CA LEU A 64 5.76 -14.18 15.83
C LEU A 64 7.27 -14.14 15.54
N SER A 65 7.93 -13.00 15.77
CA SER A 65 9.39 -12.87 15.59
C SER A 65 10.16 -13.88 16.45
N LEU A 66 9.80 -14.00 17.74
CA LEU A 66 10.42 -14.96 18.66
C LEU A 66 10.27 -16.42 18.20
N ILE A 67 9.12 -16.77 17.62
CA ILE A 67 8.88 -18.11 17.06
C ILE A 67 9.74 -18.35 15.81
N SER A 68 9.98 -17.31 15.00
CA SER A 68 10.78 -17.43 13.78
C SER A 68 12.28 -17.53 14.02
N GLU A 69 12.80 -16.90 15.08
CA GLU A 69 14.22 -16.95 15.47
C GLU A 69 14.59 -18.22 16.23
N GLY A 70 13.61 -18.89 16.83
CA GLY A 70 13.80 -20.17 17.54
C GLY A 70 13.83 -21.41 16.63
N LYS A 71 13.88 -21.23 15.30
CA LYS A 71 14.14 -22.28 14.29
C LYS A 71 15.52 -22.09 13.68
#